data_AF-A0A2E8PP17-F1
#
_entry.id   AF-A0A2E8PP17-F1
#
_cell.length_a   1.000
_cell.length_b   1.000
_cell.length_c   1.000
_cell.angle_alpha   90.00
_cell.angle_beta   90.00
_cell.angle_gamma   90.00
#
_symmetry.space_group_name_H-M   'P 1'
#
loop_
_entity.id
_entity.type
_entity.pdbx_description
1 polymer ?
#
loop_
_entity_poly.entity_id
_entity_poly.type
_entity_poly.pdbx_seq_one_letter_code
_entity_poly.pdbx_strand_id
1 'polypeptide(L)'
;MSKVLLAPVFLPVGAVSLASDAILIHPVAVVPDALDDTYETIWQEPEGSIIWQTFLFVPKVAFSPVFFSFDWLFRSLFDVGS
;
A
#
# COMPACT_ATOMS: atom_id res chain seq x y z
N MET A 1 -28.65 16.66 -28.18
CA MET A 1 -28.00 15.70 -29.10
C MET A 1 -26.47 15.88 -29.19
N SER A 2 -25.80 16.50 -28.20
CA SER A 2 -24.34 16.77 -28.23
C SER A 2 -23.51 15.76 -27.42
N LYS A 3 -24.10 15.12 -26.38
CA LYS A 3 -23.44 14.11 -25.54
C LYS A 3 -23.02 12.83 -26.27
N VAL A 4 -23.73 12.46 -27.34
CA VAL A 4 -23.45 11.22 -28.11
C VAL A 4 -22.26 11.40 -29.06
N LEU A 5 -22.04 12.61 -29.58
CA LEU A 5 -20.94 12.90 -30.50
C LEU A 5 -19.57 12.92 -29.81
N LEU A 6 -19.56 13.20 -28.50
CA LEU A 6 -18.35 13.29 -27.70
C LEU A 6 -17.97 11.96 -27.02
N ALA A 7 -18.89 10.99 -27.00
CA ALA A 7 -18.67 9.66 -26.43
C ALA A 7 -17.39 8.93 -26.92
N PRO A 8 -16.99 8.96 -28.21
CA PRO A 8 -15.77 8.28 -28.64
C PRO A 8 -14.47 8.89 -28.09
N VAL A 9 -14.50 10.12 -27.57
CA VAL A 9 -13.36 10.76 -26.91
C VAL A 9 -13.45 10.61 -25.39
N PHE A 10 -14.64 10.74 -24.81
CA PHE A 10 -14.81 10.62 -23.36
C PHE A 10 -14.64 9.20 -22.83
N LEU A 11 -15.04 8.17 -23.58
CA LEU A 11 -14.85 6.78 -23.17
C LEU A 11 -13.36 6.40 -23.00
N PRO A 12 -12.46 6.63 -23.99
CA PRO A 12 -11.05 6.30 -23.81
C PRO A 12 -10.38 7.18 -22.75
N VAL A 13 -10.71 8.47 -22.66
CA VAL A 13 -10.16 9.35 -21.62
C VAL A 13 -10.57 8.90 -20.22
N GLY A 14 -11.85 8.54 -20.03
CA GLY A 14 -12.34 8.00 -18.76
C GLY A 14 -11.68 6.66 -18.41
N ALA A 15 -11.50 5.77 -19.38
CA ALA A 15 -10.81 4.50 -19.17
C ALA A 15 -9.33 4.69 -18.78
N VAL A 16 -8.61 5.59 -19.46
CA VAL A 16 -7.21 5.92 -19.13
C VAL A 16 -7.12 6.57 -17.75
N SER A 17 -8.06 7.44 -17.39
CA SER A 17 -8.12 8.04 -16.06
C SER A 17 -8.29 6.99 -14.97
N LEU A 18 -9.24 6.07 -15.12
CA LEU A 18 -9.48 4.98 -14.16
C LEU A 18 -8.27 4.03 -14.08
N ALA A 19 -7.67 3.71 -15.22
CA ALA A 19 -6.46 2.88 -15.24
C ALA A 19 -5.27 3.58 -14.57
N SER A 20 -5.12 4.89 -14.78
CA SER A 20 -4.05 5.68 -14.15
C SER A 20 -4.25 5.77 -12.64
N ASP A 21 -5.49 5.95 -12.19
CA ASP A 21 -5.84 5.97 -10.78
C ASP A 21 -5.50 4.62 -10.11
N ALA A 22 -5.94 3.52 -10.71
CA ALA A 22 -5.69 2.18 -10.20
C ALA A 22 -4.20 1.76 -10.21
N ILE A 23 -3.42 2.19 -11.21
CA ILE A 23 -2.02 1.75 -11.39
C ILE A 23 -1.04 2.69 -10.67
N LEU A 24 -1.34 3.98 -10.57
CA LEU A 24 -0.39 4.98 -10.08
C LEU A 24 -0.84 5.59 -8.76
N ILE A 25 -2.09 6.06 -8.69
CA ILE A 25 -2.56 6.83 -7.54
C ILE A 25 -2.81 5.90 -6.35
N HIS A 26 -3.54 4.80 -6.57
CA HIS A 26 -3.88 3.84 -5.51
C HIS A 26 -2.64 3.24 -4.83
N PRO A 27 -1.63 2.71 -5.55
CA PRO A 27 -0.44 2.15 -4.90
C PRO A 27 0.38 3.20 -4.14
N VAL A 28 0.39 4.46 -4.57
CA VAL A 28 1.09 5.54 -3.86
C VAL A 28 0.32 5.96 -2.60
N ALA A 29 -1.02 5.97 -2.66
CA ALA A 29 -1.87 6.35 -1.55
C ALA A 29 -1.80 5.36 -0.37
N VAL A 30 -1.59 4.07 -0.64
CA VAL A 30 -1.52 3.02 0.40
C VAL A 30 -0.13 2.83 1.03
N VAL A 31 0.89 3.56 0.56
CA VAL A 31 2.24 3.55 1.18
C VAL A 31 2.23 3.93 2.66
N PRO A 32 1.64 5.07 3.10
CA PRO A 32 1.61 5.43 4.51
C PRO A 32 0.94 4.36 5.38
N ASP A 33 -0.20 3.82 4.93
CA ASP A 33 -0.90 2.78 5.69
C ASP A 33 -0.04 1.52 5.85
N ALA A 34 0.64 1.09 4.78
CA ALA A 34 1.54 -0.07 4.85
C ALA A 34 2.77 0.18 5.74
N LEU A 35 3.24 1.42 5.84
CA LEU A 35 4.31 1.79 6.77
C LEU A 35 3.82 1.74 8.22
N ASP A 36 2.63 2.27 8.49
CA ASP A 36 2.03 2.27 9.82
C ASP A 36 1.76 0.84 10.30
N ASP A 37 1.24 -0.04 9.44
CA ASP A 37 1.04 -1.46 9.75
C ASP A 37 2.36 -2.19 10.02
N THR A 38 3.40 -1.88 9.23
CA THR A 38 4.75 -2.43 9.44
C THR A 38 5.30 -1.98 10.80
N TYR A 39 5.04 -0.73 11.18
CA TYR A 39 5.44 -0.19 12.47
C TYR A 39 4.67 -0.86 13.62
N GLU A 40 3.35 -0.96 13.52
CA GLU A 40 2.51 -1.57 14.54
C GLU A 40 2.88 -3.04 14.75
N THR A 41 3.01 -3.80 13.67
CA THR A 41 3.25 -5.25 13.72
C THR A 41 4.66 -5.60 14.18
N ILE A 42 5.70 -4.86 13.74
CA ILE A 42 7.10 -5.24 14.01
C ILE A 42 7.67 -4.50 15.21
N TRP A 43 7.25 -3.26 15.46
CA TRP A 43 7.95 -2.33 16.34
C TRP A 43 7.16 -1.89 17.58
N GLN A 44 5.84 -1.71 17.47
CA GLN A 44 5.03 -1.07 18.50
C GLN A 44 4.77 -1.94 19.74
N GLU A 45 4.67 -3.26 19.58
CA GLU A 45 4.40 -4.19 20.68
C GLU A 45 5.57 -5.16 20.92
N PRO A 46 6.59 -4.74 21.67
CA PRO A 46 7.73 -5.61 21.89
C PRO A 46 7.46 -6.59 23.05
N GLU A 47 7.18 -7.84 22.71
CA GLU A 47 7.05 -8.92 23.69
C GLU A 47 8.43 -9.33 24.27
N GLY A 48 8.56 -9.32 25.60
CA GLY A 48 9.71 -9.86 26.32
C GLY A 48 10.66 -8.82 26.95
N SER A 49 11.83 -9.29 27.41
CA SER A 49 12.83 -8.47 28.10
C SER A 49 13.62 -7.57 27.14
N ILE A 50 14.17 -6.47 27.65
CA ILE A 50 15.03 -5.52 26.91
C ILE A 50 16.19 -6.23 26.19
N ILE A 51 16.77 -7.25 26.82
CA ILE A 51 17.87 -8.04 26.23
C ILE A 51 17.35 -8.80 25.01
N TRP A 52 16.15 -9.37 25.10
CA TRP A 52 15.54 -10.07 23.97
C TRP A 52 15.23 -9.14 22.81
N GLN A 53 14.68 -7.95 23.09
CA GLN A 53 14.40 -6.93 22.08
C GLN A 53 15.68 -6.48 21.35
N THR A 54 16.80 -6.36 22.08
CA THR A 54 18.10 -6.00 21.48
C THR A 54 18.60 -7.07 20.52
N PHE A 55 18.43 -8.34 20.87
CA PHE A 55 18.81 -9.45 19.99
C PHE A 55 17.91 -9.53 18.74
N LEU A 56 16.62 -9.23 18.90
CA LEU A 56 15.64 -9.21 17.81
C LEU A 56 15.73 -7.95 16.93
N PHE A 57 16.52 -6.94 17.31
CA PHE A 57 16.65 -5.71 16.53
C PHE A 57 17.10 -5.97 15.09
N VAL A 58 18.22 -6.68 14.90
CA VAL A 58 18.76 -6.96 13.55
C VAL A 58 17.77 -7.78 12.71
N PRO A 59 17.17 -8.87 13.21
CA PRO A 59 16.08 -9.57 12.52
C PRO A 59 14.90 -8.67 12.16
N LYS A 60 14.43 -7.82 13.08
CA LYS A 60 13.30 -6.90 12.86
C LYS A 60 13.59 -5.90 11.74
N VAL A 61 14.78 -5.30 11.74
CA VAL A 61 15.22 -4.41 10.66
C VAL A 61 15.26 -5.16 9.33
N ALA A 62 15.86 -6.35 9.29
CA ALA A 62 15.96 -7.13 8.05
C ALA A 62 14.59 -7.58 7.52
N PHE A 63 13.63 -7.87 8.40
CA PHE A 63 12.29 -8.32 8.03
C PHE A 63 11.35 -7.17 7.66
N SER A 64 11.57 -5.96 8.20
CA SER A 64 10.73 -4.79 7.94
C SER A 64 10.49 -4.46 6.45
N PRO A 65 11.50 -4.44 5.54
CA PRO A 65 11.22 -4.18 4.12
C PRO A 65 10.45 -5.33 3.46
N VAL A 66 10.61 -6.56 3.96
CA VAL A 66 9.90 -7.74 3.43
C VAL A 66 8.42 -7.63 3.77
N PHE A 67 8.10 -7.40 5.04
CA PHE A 67 6.73 -7.24 5.50
C PHE A 67 6.05 -6.06 4.82
N PHE A 68 6.70 -4.90 4.78
CA PHE A 68 6.22 -3.71 4.08
C PHE A 68 5.90 -4.02 2.61
N SER A 69 6.78 -4.70 1.89
CA SER A 69 6.58 -5.01 0.47
C SER A 69 5.38 -5.92 0.25
N PHE A 70 5.17 -6.92 1.13
CA PHE A 70 4.01 -7.80 1.06
C PHE A 70 2.71 -7.05 1.37
N ASP A 71 2.69 -6.26 2.43
CA ASP A 71 1.50 -5.51 2.84
C ASP A 71 1.12 -4.43 1.81
N TRP A 72 2.10 -3.64 1.36
CA TRP A 72 1.92 -2.65 0.30
C TRP A 72 1.42 -3.28 -0.99
N LEU A 73 2.00 -4.40 -1.43
CA LEU A 73 1.56 -5.09 -2.63
C LEU A 73 0.13 -5.62 -2.46
N PHE A 74 -0.19 -6.18 -1.29
CA PHE A 74 -1.52 -6.69 -1.01
C PHE A 74 -2.58 -5.59 -1.05
N ARG A 75 -2.33 -4.43 -0.40
CA ARG A 75 -3.20 -3.24 -0.44
C ARG A 75 -3.30 -2.60 -1.83
N SER A 76 -2.23 -2.69 -2.63
CA SER A 76 -2.24 -2.19 -4.01
C SER A 76 -3.09 -3.05 -4.95
N LEU A 77 -3.20 -4.35 -4.69
CA LEU A 77 -3.92 -5.32 -5.52
C LEU A 77 -5.35 -5.56 -5.07
N PHE A 78 -5.58 -5.55 -3.76
CA PHE A 78 -6.87 -5.74 -3.12
C PHE A 78 -7.21 -4.46 -2.39
N ASP A 79 -8.33 -3.85 -2.75
CA ASP A 79 -8.88 -2.68 -2.08
C ASP A 79 -9.34 -3.07 -0.66
N VAL A 80 -8.36 -3.20 0.24
CA VAL A 80 -8.54 -3.45 1.67
C VAL A 80 -8.38 -2.11 2.36
N GLY A 81 -9.35 -1.22 2.13
CA GLY A 81 -9.54 -0.02 2.92
C GLY A 81 -10.22 -0.40 4.23
N SER A 82 -9.56 -0.15 5.36
CA SER A 82 -10.12 -0.20 6.71
C SER A 82 -10.98 1.02 7.01
#